data_AF-K1E6T9-F1
#
_entry.id   AF-K1E6T9-F1
#
_cell.length_a   1.000
_cell.length_b   1.000
_cell.length_c   1.000
_cell.angle_alpha   90.00
_cell.angle_beta   90.00
_cell.angle_gamma   90.00
#
_symmetry.space_group_name_H-M   'P 1'
#
loop_
_entity.id
_entity.type
_entity.pdbx_description
1 polymer ?
#
loop_
_entity_poly.entity_id
_entity_poly.type
_entity_poly.pdbx_seq_one_letter_code
_entity_poly.pdbx_strand_id
1 'polypeptide(L)'
;MTARIERVVTSGVFELDGGSWEVDNNVWIVGDDTEVIVIDAGHEAAPILAAVGGRTVKAIVCTHAHNDHVNAAAQVAEATGAPILVHPDEAPLWQMTYPDRAPDGALAHGQVITVAGTDLTVLHTPGHAPGACCLHAPELGALFSGDTLFQGGPGATGRSYSDFPTIVESIRDTLLTLPSETVVHTGHGDDTTIAAEAPPRAGVARPGALSRRVRPRVLGSRPSRASPSRRWRRGRPATGSPRPGSRRPPRGQGSPCRGPGRTGSAGRWRRPGRAARGSPRAGRPAATSGTSSPRGRRARRARSSGGA
;
A
#
# COMPACT_ATOMS: atom_id res chain seq x y z
N MET A 1 -7.73 19.80 15.80
CA MET A 1 -6.85 20.87 15.26
C MET A 1 -6.92 20.80 13.74
N THR A 2 -6.04 21.46 12.98
CA THR A 2 -5.90 21.15 11.55
C THR A 2 -5.09 19.87 11.40
N ALA A 3 -5.46 19.00 10.45
CA ALA A 3 -4.66 17.84 10.12
C ALA A 3 -3.29 18.26 9.53
N ARG A 4 -2.30 17.39 9.70
CA ARG A 4 -0.93 17.50 9.19
C ARG A 4 -0.49 16.17 8.60
N ILE A 5 0.61 16.23 7.85
CA ILE A 5 1.26 15.08 7.22
C ILE A 5 2.63 14.91 7.88
N GLU A 6 2.92 13.70 8.34
CA GLU A 6 4.20 13.30 8.92
C GLU A 6 4.76 12.13 8.10
N ARG A 7 6.08 12.12 7.89
CA ARG A 7 6.78 11.05 7.15
C ARG A 7 7.70 10.27 8.09
N VAL A 8 7.60 8.95 8.05
CA VAL A 8 8.56 8.01 8.63
C VAL A 8 9.18 7.23 7.48
N VAL A 9 10.50 7.08 7.47
CA VAL A 9 11.16 6.17 6.52
C VAL A 9 11.49 4.88 7.27
N THR A 10 11.14 3.75 6.68
CA THR A 10 11.54 2.41 7.17
C THR A 10 12.27 1.68 6.05
N SER A 11 13.29 0.90 6.39
CA SER A 11 14.15 0.22 5.42
C SER A 11 14.00 -1.29 5.55
N GLY A 12 14.15 -2.00 4.43
CA GLY A 12 14.08 -3.45 4.42
C GLY A 12 14.09 -4.01 3.00
N VAL A 13 13.44 -5.16 2.81
CA VAL A 13 13.52 -5.93 1.57
C VAL A 13 12.17 -6.03 0.89
N PHE A 14 12.09 -5.62 -0.38
CA PHE A 14 11.01 -5.96 -1.30
C PHE A 14 11.31 -7.29 -2.00
N GLU A 15 10.36 -8.21 -2.03
CA GLU A 15 10.50 -9.53 -2.68
C GLU A 15 9.32 -9.85 -3.61
N LEU A 16 9.61 -10.14 -4.88
CA LEU A 16 8.63 -10.58 -5.88
C LEU A 16 9.32 -11.35 -7.02
N ASP A 17 8.65 -12.36 -7.57
CA ASP A 17 9.15 -13.22 -8.66
C ASP A 17 10.52 -13.90 -8.37
N GLY A 18 10.85 -14.08 -7.08
CA GLY A 18 12.15 -14.62 -6.64
C GLY A 18 13.31 -13.62 -6.75
N GLY A 19 13.03 -12.35 -7.12
CA GLY A 19 13.93 -11.23 -6.89
C GLY A 19 13.76 -10.66 -5.47
N SER A 20 14.81 -10.00 -5.00
CA SER A 20 14.93 -9.46 -3.64
C SER A 20 15.76 -8.17 -3.73
N TRP A 21 15.26 -7.07 -3.16
CA TRP A 21 15.82 -5.73 -3.30
C TRP A 21 15.76 -4.97 -1.97
N GLU A 22 16.90 -4.43 -1.53
CA GLU A 22 16.94 -3.47 -0.41
C GLU A 22 16.27 -2.15 -0.83
N VAL A 23 15.34 -1.66 -0.03
CA VAL A 23 14.50 -0.49 -0.30
C VAL A 23 14.27 0.35 0.96
N ASP A 24 14.06 1.66 0.75
CA ASP A 24 13.59 2.61 1.76
C ASP A 24 12.15 3.03 1.43
N ASN A 25 11.18 2.70 2.29
CA ASN A 25 9.76 3.00 2.08
C ASN A 25 9.33 4.18 2.95
N ASN A 26 8.59 5.11 2.35
CA ASN A 26 7.93 6.22 3.02
C ASN A 26 6.59 5.73 3.62
N VAL A 27 6.52 5.70 4.94
CA VAL A 27 5.27 5.53 5.69
C VAL A 27 4.71 6.91 6.00
N TRP A 28 3.44 7.15 5.66
CA TRP A 28 2.80 8.45 5.85
C TRP A 28 1.78 8.40 6.98
N ILE A 29 1.80 9.41 7.85
CA ILE A 29 0.86 9.55 8.96
C ILE A 29 0.09 10.86 8.76
N VAL A 30 -1.24 10.75 8.70
CA VAL A 30 -2.13 11.90 8.40
C VAL A 30 -3.17 12.04 9.50
N GLY A 31 -3.26 13.21 10.12
CA GLY A 31 -4.20 13.49 11.21
C GLY A 31 -3.73 14.64 12.09
N ASP A 32 -4.19 14.69 13.35
CA ASP A 32 -3.80 15.74 14.30
C ASP A 32 -3.15 15.18 15.57
N ASP A 33 -3.28 15.87 16.72
CA ASP A 33 -2.77 15.43 18.02
C ASP A 33 -3.62 14.34 18.68
N THR A 34 -4.76 13.96 18.10
CA THR A 34 -5.74 13.06 18.73
C THR A 34 -6.01 11.79 17.92
N GLU A 35 -6.16 11.90 16.60
CA GLU A 35 -6.39 10.78 15.70
C GLU A 35 -5.59 10.90 14.40
N VAL A 36 -5.19 9.74 13.86
CA VAL A 36 -4.41 9.62 12.62
C VAL A 36 -4.86 8.40 11.80
N ILE A 37 -4.54 8.41 10.51
CA ILE A 37 -4.37 7.19 9.71
C ILE A 37 -2.88 6.96 9.47
N VAL A 38 -2.51 5.69 9.28
CA VAL A 38 -1.18 5.29 8.79
C VAL A 38 -1.36 4.78 7.38
N ILE A 39 -0.55 5.25 6.44
CA ILE A 39 -0.55 4.83 5.03
C ILE A 39 0.75 4.07 4.78
N ASP A 40 0.63 2.84 4.26
CA ASP A 40 1.73 1.91 3.96
C ASP A 40 2.65 1.63 5.16
N ALA A 41 2.16 0.81 6.10
CA ALA A 41 2.96 0.34 7.24
C ALA A 41 4.01 -0.69 6.79
N GLY A 42 5.12 -0.17 6.23
CA GLY A 42 6.17 -0.90 5.51
C GLY A 42 6.95 -1.93 6.33
N HIS A 43 8.19 -1.63 6.74
CA HIS A 43 9.11 -2.66 7.29
C HIS A 43 9.08 -2.81 8.81
N GLU A 44 9.18 -1.72 9.56
CA GLU A 44 9.35 -1.76 11.02
C GLU A 44 8.23 -1.03 11.76
N ALA A 45 7.48 -1.74 12.61
CA ALA A 45 6.38 -1.13 13.36
C ALA A 45 6.86 -0.15 14.44
N ALA A 46 8.05 -0.34 15.02
CA ALA A 46 8.56 0.47 16.13
C ALA A 46 8.69 1.98 15.78
N PRO A 47 9.38 2.41 14.70
CA PRO A 47 9.43 3.82 14.31
C PRO A 47 8.06 4.38 13.92
N ILE A 48 7.18 3.57 13.30
CA ILE A 48 5.81 3.96 12.95
C ILE A 48 5.00 4.26 14.21
N LEU A 49 5.01 3.35 15.20
CA LEU A 49 4.30 3.51 16.48
C LEU A 49 4.87 4.65 17.32
N ALA A 50 6.19 4.88 17.27
CA ALA A 50 6.84 6.02 17.92
C ALA A 50 6.36 7.35 17.32
N ALA A 51 6.22 7.44 15.99
CA ALA A 51 5.66 8.61 15.32
C ALA A 51 4.15 8.77 15.59
N VAL A 52 3.37 7.69 15.58
CA VAL A 52 1.95 7.70 16.01
C VAL A 52 1.82 8.28 17.42
N GLY A 53 2.77 8.02 18.33
CA GLY A 53 2.89 8.76 19.59
C GLY A 53 1.71 8.57 20.56
N GLY A 54 1.00 7.44 20.47
CA GLY A 54 -0.18 7.14 21.29
C GLY A 54 -1.49 7.78 20.79
N ARG A 55 -1.49 8.41 19.62
CA ARG A 55 -2.71 8.91 18.95
C ARG A 55 -3.61 7.75 18.51
N THR A 56 -4.91 8.01 18.41
CA THR A 56 -5.89 7.01 17.95
C THR A 56 -5.67 6.72 16.47
N VAL A 57 -5.21 5.51 16.12
CA VAL A 57 -5.11 5.10 14.71
C VAL A 57 -6.47 4.65 14.22
N LYS A 58 -7.02 5.35 13.22
CA LYS A 58 -8.36 5.15 12.67
C LYS A 58 -8.40 4.02 11.64
N ALA A 59 -7.34 3.90 10.86
CA ALA A 59 -7.11 2.85 9.89
C ALA A 59 -5.62 2.78 9.56
N ILE A 60 -5.17 1.59 9.15
CA ILE A 60 -3.93 1.39 8.41
C ILE A 60 -4.36 1.17 6.96
N VAL A 61 -3.98 2.07 6.07
CA VAL A 61 -4.43 2.07 4.68
C VAL A 61 -3.27 1.65 3.79
N CYS A 62 -3.39 0.50 3.13
CA CYS A 62 -2.37 0.02 2.20
C CYS A 62 -2.73 0.50 0.80
N THR A 63 -1.86 1.29 0.17
CA THR A 63 -1.98 1.71 -1.24
C THR A 63 -1.99 0.49 -2.15
N HIS A 64 -1.17 -0.51 -1.82
CA HIS A 64 -1.11 -1.82 -2.43
C HIS A 64 -0.47 -2.83 -1.45
N ALA A 65 -0.36 -4.09 -1.83
CA ALA A 65 0.05 -5.20 -0.95
C ALA A 65 1.38 -5.87 -1.36
N HIS A 66 2.31 -5.13 -1.97
CA HIS A 66 3.71 -5.57 -1.96
C HIS A 66 4.26 -5.56 -0.54
N ASN A 67 5.13 -6.52 -0.24
CA ASN A 67 5.49 -6.84 1.14
C ASN A 67 6.12 -5.64 1.87
N ASP A 68 6.96 -4.88 1.18
CA ASP A 68 7.62 -3.68 1.69
C ASP A 68 6.68 -2.50 2.03
N HIS A 69 5.44 -2.52 1.57
CA HIS A 69 4.37 -1.58 1.98
C HIS A 69 3.50 -2.11 3.12
N VAL A 70 3.59 -3.41 3.46
CA VAL A 70 2.68 -4.07 4.42
C VAL A 70 3.33 -4.92 5.51
N ASN A 71 4.64 -5.23 5.51
CA ASN A 71 5.26 -6.18 6.46
C ASN A 71 4.94 -5.85 7.93
N ALA A 72 4.92 -4.57 8.31
CA ALA A 72 4.63 -4.09 9.65
C ALA A 72 3.13 -3.88 9.93
N ALA A 73 2.26 -3.91 8.91
CA ALA A 73 0.84 -3.56 9.04
C ALA A 73 0.11 -4.42 10.09
N ALA A 74 0.41 -5.72 10.17
CA ALA A 74 -0.14 -6.59 11.22
C ALA A 74 0.28 -6.18 12.64
N GLN A 75 1.56 -5.87 12.85
CA GLN A 75 2.08 -5.49 14.15
C GLN A 75 1.57 -4.09 14.58
N VAL A 76 1.43 -3.16 13.63
CA VAL A 76 0.82 -1.84 13.90
C VAL A 76 -0.67 -2.00 14.23
N ALA A 77 -1.40 -2.88 13.53
CA ALA A 77 -2.81 -3.17 13.81
C ALA A 77 -3.00 -3.77 15.20
N GLU A 78 -2.21 -4.78 15.58
CA GLU A 78 -2.25 -5.40 16.91
C GLU A 78 -1.94 -4.40 18.03
N ALA A 79 -0.94 -3.54 17.83
CA ALA A 79 -0.54 -2.54 18.84
C ALA A 79 -1.53 -1.38 19.01
N THR A 80 -2.38 -1.10 18.01
CA THR A 80 -3.27 0.09 17.99
C THR A 80 -4.76 -0.26 18.02
N GLY A 81 -5.14 -1.49 17.69
CA GLY A 81 -6.53 -1.91 17.48
C GLY A 81 -7.15 -1.39 16.17
N ALA A 82 -6.35 -0.78 15.28
CA ALA A 82 -6.84 -0.22 14.03
C ALA A 82 -7.08 -1.29 12.95
N PRO A 83 -8.15 -1.16 12.13
CA PRO A 83 -8.37 -2.04 10.99
C PRO A 83 -7.37 -1.76 9.86
N ILE A 84 -6.90 -2.79 9.18
CA ILE A 84 -6.16 -2.68 7.92
C ILE A 84 -7.15 -2.67 6.75
N LEU A 85 -7.03 -1.65 5.90
CA LEU A 85 -7.83 -1.45 4.70
C LEU A 85 -6.96 -1.69 3.46
N VAL A 86 -7.38 -2.61 2.60
CA VAL A 86 -6.68 -2.99 1.36
C VAL A 86 -7.70 -3.13 0.22
N HIS A 87 -7.36 -2.81 -1.02
CA HIS A 87 -8.26 -3.05 -2.16
C HIS A 87 -8.44 -4.56 -2.42
N PRO A 88 -9.65 -5.08 -2.70
CA PRO A 88 -9.87 -6.51 -2.88
C PRO A 88 -9.01 -7.18 -3.96
N ASP A 89 -8.66 -6.46 -5.03
CA ASP A 89 -7.84 -7.00 -6.12
C ASP A 89 -6.37 -7.24 -5.74
N GLU A 90 -5.92 -6.70 -4.60
CA GLU A 90 -4.60 -7.00 -4.00
C GLU A 90 -4.56 -8.36 -3.28
N ALA A 91 -5.69 -9.07 -3.14
CA ALA A 91 -5.76 -10.32 -2.40
C ALA A 91 -4.68 -11.36 -2.76
N PRO A 92 -4.24 -11.54 -4.03
CA PRO A 92 -3.14 -12.45 -4.37
C PRO A 92 -1.80 -12.02 -3.78
N LEU A 93 -1.48 -10.71 -3.78
CA LEU A 93 -0.24 -10.16 -3.25
C LEU A 93 -0.25 -10.18 -1.71
N TRP A 94 -1.35 -9.74 -1.11
CA TRP A 94 -1.55 -9.78 0.34
C TRP A 94 -1.35 -11.18 0.93
N GLN A 95 -1.84 -12.23 0.25
CA GLN A 95 -1.67 -13.63 0.68
C GLN A 95 -0.21 -14.13 0.63
N MET A 96 0.69 -13.44 -0.08
CA MET A 96 2.13 -13.80 -0.08
C MET A 96 2.80 -13.40 1.23
N THR A 97 2.46 -12.23 1.77
CA THR A 97 2.96 -11.75 3.07
C THR A 97 2.16 -12.31 4.25
N TYR A 98 0.84 -12.43 4.10
CA TYR A 98 -0.10 -12.78 5.16
C TYR A 98 -1.05 -13.92 4.74
N PRO A 99 -0.55 -15.17 4.56
CA PRO A 99 -1.36 -16.29 4.07
C PRO A 99 -2.52 -16.67 5.01
N ASP A 100 -2.34 -16.48 6.33
CA ASP A 100 -3.30 -16.90 7.36
C ASP A 100 -4.15 -15.74 7.92
N ARG A 101 -4.06 -14.54 7.35
CA ARG A 101 -4.80 -13.35 7.81
C ARG A 101 -5.41 -12.58 6.64
N ALA A 102 -6.70 -12.31 6.69
CA ALA A 102 -7.37 -11.40 5.75
C ALA A 102 -7.17 -9.93 6.18
N PRO A 103 -7.28 -8.95 5.26
CA PRO A 103 -7.50 -7.56 5.60
C PRO A 103 -8.79 -7.38 6.43
N ASP A 104 -8.82 -6.37 7.29
CA ASP A 104 -9.96 -6.10 8.17
C ASP A 104 -11.08 -5.33 7.46
N GLY A 105 -10.76 -4.64 6.36
CA GLY A 105 -11.73 -3.96 5.50
C GLY A 105 -11.24 -3.77 4.06
N ALA A 106 -12.19 -3.46 3.17
CA ALA A 106 -11.91 -3.21 1.75
C ALA A 106 -11.75 -1.71 1.47
N LEU A 107 -10.84 -1.37 0.57
CA LEU A 107 -10.82 -0.10 -0.15
C LEU A 107 -11.65 -0.20 -1.44
N ALA A 108 -12.25 0.92 -1.86
CA ALA A 108 -12.95 1.05 -3.14
C ALA A 108 -12.74 2.45 -3.75
N HIS A 109 -12.71 2.54 -5.08
CA HIS A 109 -12.65 3.83 -5.78
C HIS A 109 -13.78 4.78 -5.33
N GLY A 110 -13.43 6.04 -5.03
CA GLY A 110 -14.35 7.07 -4.57
C GLY A 110 -14.77 6.95 -3.10
N GLN A 111 -14.27 5.95 -2.35
CA GLN A 111 -14.44 5.88 -0.90
C GLN A 111 -13.75 7.07 -0.22
N VAL A 112 -14.38 7.65 0.78
CA VAL A 112 -13.79 8.71 1.61
C VAL A 112 -13.40 8.14 2.98
N ILE A 113 -12.19 8.47 3.42
CA ILE A 113 -11.65 8.16 4.74
C ILE A 113 -11.42 9.48 5.46
N THR A 114 -12.27 9.81 6.44
CA THR A 114 -12.17 11.04 7.23
C THR A 114 -11.28 10.86 8.46
N VAL A 115 -10.33 11.77 8.67
CA VAL A 115 -9.47 11.84 9.86
C VAL A 115 -9.20 13.29 10.24
N ALA A 116 -9.32 13.63 11.52
CA ALA A 116 -9.09 14.98 12.05
C ALA A 116 -9.83 16.10 11.29
N GLY A 117 -11.01 15.80 10.76
CA GLY A 117 -11.83 16.71 9.95
C GLY A 117 -11.35 16.94 8.52
N THR A 118 -10.42 16.12 8.02
CA THR A 118 -9.93 16.11 6.63
C THR A 118 -10.38 14.82 5.93
N ASP A 119 -10.78 14.92 4.66
CA ASP A 119 -11.25 13.80 3.87
C ASP A 119 -10.18 13.32 2.89
N LEU A 120 -9.85 12.03 2.94
CA LEU A 120 -9.00 11.38 1.94
C LEU A 120 -9.85 10.52 1.01
N THR A 121 -9.88 10.88 -0.27
CA THR A 121 -10.60 10.11 -1.30
C THR A 121 -9.70 9.04 -1.90
N VAL A 122 -10.14 7.79 -1.87
CA VAL A 122 -9.48 6.64 -2.48
C VAL A 122 -9.64 6.70 -4.00
N LEU A 123 -8.53 6.69 -4.71
CA LEU A 123 -8.45 6.66 -6.17
C LEU A 123 -7.83 5.31 -6.58
N HIS A 124 -8.66 4.36 -7.05
CA HIS A 124 -8.13 3.13 -7.65
C HIS A 124 -7.34 3.47 -8.92
N THR A 125 -6.09 3.04 -8.97
CA THR A 125 -5.07 3.37 -9.98
C THR A 125 -4.28 2.10 -10.32
N PRO A 126 -4.93 1.09 -10.92
CA PRO A 126 -4.29 -0.19 -11.22
C PRO A 126 -3.07 -0.02 -12.14
N GLY A 127 -2.12 -0.94 -12.04
CA GLY A 127 -1.02 -1.10 -13.00
C GLY A 127 0.34 -1.37 -12.37
N HIS A 128 0.69 -0.75 -11.25
CA HIS A 128 1.83 -1.25 -10.45
C HIS A 128 1.46 -2.56 -9.76
N ALA A 129 0.25 -2.58 -9.17
CA ALA A 129 -0.44 -3.77 -8.68
C ALA A 129 -1.93 -3.70 -9.10
N PRO A 130 -2.71 -4.80 -9.05
CA PRO A 130 -4.05 -4.87 -9.63
C PRO A 130 -5.10 -4.01 -8.89
N GLY A 131 -4.96 -3.89 -7.58
CA GLY A 131 -5.76 -3.07 -6.68
C GLY A 131 -5.05 -1.83 -6.17
N ALA A 132 -3.91 -1.44 -6.75
CA ALA A 132 -3.16 -0.25 -6.36
C ALA A 132 -4.08 0.99 -6.30
N CYS A 133 -4.01 1.73 -5.21
CA CYS A 133 -4.83 2.90 -4.92
C CYS A 133 -3.97 4.07 -4.43
N CYS A 134 -4.26 5.28 -4.90
CA CYS A 134 -3.78 6.51 -4.29
C CYS A 134 -4.82 7.10 -3.32
N LEU A 135 -4.39 7.96 -2.38
CA LEU A 135 -5.28 8.71 -1.49
C LEU A 135 -5.11 10.22 -1.75
N HIS A 136 -6.16 10.89 -2.21
CA HIS A 136 -6.15 12.33 -2.47
C HIS A 136 -6.82 13.10 -1.33
N ALA A 137 -6.12 14.08 -0.78
CA ALA A 137 -6.54 14.95 0.32
C ALA A 137 -6.57 16.42 -0.16
N PRO A 138 -7.68 16.90 -0.76
CA PRO A 138 -7.77 18.23 -1.35
C PRO A 138 -7.46 19.36 -0.37
N GLU A 139 -7.92 19.26 0.87
CA GLU A 139 -7.74 20.27 1.92
C GLU A 139 -6.27 20.42 2.36
N LEU A 140 -5.45 19.39 2.13
CA LEU A 140 -4.01 19.39 2.39
C LEU A 140 -3.19 19.66 1.11
N GLY A 141 -3.82 19.74 -0.06
CA GLY A 141 -3.14 19.84 -1.35
C GLY A 141 -2.24 18.63 -1.66
N ALA A 142 -2.62 17.43 -1.19
CA ALA A 142 -1.76 16.26 -1.15
C ALA A 142 -2.37 15.03 -1.83
N LEU A 143 -1.51 14.20 -2.42
CA LEU A 143 -1.81 12.87 -2.97
C LEU A 143 -0.78 11.87 -2.45
N PHE A 144 -1.21 10.83 -1.76
CA PHE A 144 -0.36 9.69 -1.41
C PHE A 144 -0.45 8.67 -2.55
N SER A 145 0.62 8.51 -3.34
CA SER A 145 0.58 7.75 -4.58
C SER A 145 0.97 6.27 -4.44
N GLY A 146 1.60 5.90 -3.31
CA GLY A 146 2.32 4.63 -3.19
C GLY A 146 3.30 4.49 -4.35
N ASP A 147 3.19 3.37 -5.05
CA ASP A 147 4.02 3.04 -6.22
C ASP A 147 3.32 3.30 -7.56
N THR A 148 2.23 4.07 -7.56
CA THR A 148 1.58 4.47 -8.83
C THR A 148 2.44 5.51 -9.56
N LEU A 149 2.91 6.53 -8.85
CA LEU A 149 3.60 7.70 -9.42
C LEU A 149 4.74 8.17 -8.51
N PHE A 150 5.92 8.35 -9.10
CA PHE A 150 7.15 8.83 -8.46
C PHE A 150 7.66 10.14 -9.05
N GLN A 151 8.61 10.77 -8.37
CA GLN A 151 9.48 11.79 -8.97
C GLN A 151 10.23 11.21 -10.17
N GLY A 152 9.84 11.60 -11.39
CA GLY A 152 10.45 11.16 -12.64
C GLY A 152 9.69 10.06 -13.41
N GLY A 153 8.51 9.60 -12.97
CA GLY A 153 7.67 8.72 -13.78
C GLY A 153 6.77 7.72 -13.03
N PRO A 154 6.14 6.77 -13.76
CA PRO A 154 5.37 5.68 -13.17
C PRO A 154 6.23 4.77 -12.28
N GLY A 155 5.59 4.06 -11.35
CA GLY A 155 6.24 2.95 -10.67
C GLY A 155 6.66 1.81 -11.57
N ALA A 156 7.52 0.93 -11.03
CA ALA A 156 8.08 -0.18 -11.78
C ALA A 156 6.99 -1.19 -12.18
N THR A 157 7.03 -1.65 -13.43
CA THR A 157 6.12 -2.67 -13.98
C THR A 157 6.94 -3.69 -14.79
N GLY A 158 6.31 -4.81 -15.17
CA GLY A 158 6.96 -5.94 -15.85
C GLY A 158 7.35 -7.10 -14.93
N ARG A 159 6.95 -7.04 -13.66
CA ARG A 159 6.86 -8.18 -12.73
C ARG A 159 5.44 -8.76 -12.75
N SER A 160 5.22 -9.92 -12.14
CA SER A 160 3.87 -10.46 -11.92
C SER A 160 2.94 -9.41 -11.29
N TYR A 161 1.65 -9.46 -11.62
CA TYR A 161 0.61 -8.56 -11.11
C TYR A 161 0.72 -7.07 -11.53
N SER A 162 1.69 -6.72 -12.39
CA SER A 162 1.89 -5.36 -12.91
C SER A 162 1.70 -5.27 -14.44
N ASP A 163 1.24 -4.12 -14.94
CA ASP A 163 1.04 -3.83 -16.36
C ASP A 163 1.33 -2.35 -16.70
N PHE A 164 2.18 -2.14 -17.72
CA PHE A 164 2.67 -0.79 -18.09
C PHE A 164 1.63 0.07 -18.83
N PRO A 165 0.88 -0.42 -19.83
CA PRO A 165 -0.26 0.32 -20.37
C PRO A 165 -1.24 0.78 -19.28
N THR A 166 -1.63 -0.12 -18.37
CA THR A 166 -2.60 0.16 -17.31
C THR A 166 -2.10 1.25 -16.34
N ILE A 167 -0.84 1.19 -15.88
CA ILE A 167 -0.33 2.24 -14.96
C ILE A 167 -0.27 3.62 -15.64
N VAL A 168 0.06 3.67 -16.94
CA VAL A 168 0.09 4.91 -17.73
C VAL A 168 -1.31 5.49 -17.92
N GLU A 169 -2.32 4.65 -18.13
CA GLU A 169 -3.73 5.08 -18.20
C GLU A 169 -4.22 5.59 -16.84
N SER A 170 -3.96 4.87 -15.75
CA SER A 170 -4.27 5.31 -14.38
C SER A 170 -3.65 6.66 -14.03
N ILE A 171 -2.38 6.88 -14.37
CA ILE A 171 -1.72 8.18 -14.15
C ILE A 171 -2.36 9.27 -15.01
N ARG A 172 -2.56 9.02 -16.31
CA ARG A 172 -3.07 10.01 -17.26
C ARG A 172 -4.50 10.45 -16.96
N ASP A 173 -5.39 9.49 -16.73
CA ASP A 173 -6.83 9.70 -16.69
C ASP A 173 -7.37 9.94 -15.28
N THR A 174 -6.61 9.58 -14.24
CA THR A 174 -6.93 9.88 -12.84
C THR A 174 -5.98 10.95 -12.27
N LEU A 175 -4.69 10.65 -12.14
CA LEU A 175 -3.78 11.50 -11.34
C LEU A 175 -3.45 12.84 -12.00
N LEU A 176 -3.17 12.87 -13.31
CA LEU A 176 -2.86 14.09 -14.05
C LEU A 176 -4.09 14.98 -14.32
N THR A 177 -5.27 14.59 -13.82
CA THR A 177 -6.49 15.43 -13.81
C THR A 177 -6.65 16.26 -12.53
N LEU A 178 -5.86 15.94 -11.49
CA LEU A 178 -5.85 16.65 -10.21
C LEU A 178 -5.22 18.06 -10.34
N PRO A 179 -5.39 18.95 -9.35
CA PRO A 179 -4.76 20.25 -9.33
C PRO A 179 -3.24 20.15 -9.54
N SER A 180 -2.69 21.08 -10.31
CA SER A 180 -1.29 21.05 -10.77
C SER A 180 -0.28 21.15 -9.61
N GLU A 181 -0.69 21.86 -8.59
CA GLU A 181 0.02 22.17 -7.35
C GLU A 181 -0.07 21.05 -6.31
N THR A 182 -0.89 20.01 -6.52
CA THR A 182 -1.01 18.88 -5.61
C THR A 182 0.35 18.20 -5.45
N VAL A 183 0.83 18.15 -4.20
CA VAL A 183 2.06 17.46 -3.80
C VAL A 183 1.82 15.97 -3.82
N VAL A 184 2.72 15.23 -4.45
CA VAL A 184 2.67 13.78 -4.57
C VAL A 184 3.66 13.18 -3.56
N HIS A 185 3.08 12.62 -2.51
CA HIS A 185 3.74 11.87 -1.45
C HIS A 185 3.90 10.42 -1.88
N THR A 186 5.13 10.08 -2.25
CA THR A 186 5.50 8.82 -2.90
C THR A 186 5.66 7.66 -1.92
N GLY A 187 5.51 6.43 -2.39
CA GLY A 187 5.85 5.22 -1.62
C GLY A 187 7.34 5.09 -1.29
N HIS A 188 8.20 5.68 -2.12
CA HIS A 188 9.66 5.65 -1.99
C HIS A 188 10.28 6.98 -2.45
N GLY A 189 11.37 7.38 -1.80
CA GLY A 189 12.19 8.52 -2.22
C GLY A 189 11.58 9.88 -1.89
N ASP A 190 11.75 10.83 -2.81
CA ASP A 190 11.34 12.23 -2.65
C ASP A 190 9.91 12.49 -3.14
N ASP A 191 9.29 13.53 -2.59
CA ASP A 191 8.02 14.09 -3.08
C ASP A 191 8.16 14.69 -4.49
N THR A 192 7.05 14.76 -5.23
CA THR A 192 6.95 15.53 -6.48
C THR A 192 5.64 16.32 -6.53
N THR A 193 5.24 16.84 -7.69
CA THR A 193 3.93 17.48 -7.90
C THR A 193 3.29 16.99 -9.21
N ILE A 194 1.97 17.07 -9.30
CA ILE A 194 1.24 16.76 -10.55
C ILE A 194 1.79 17.57 -11.73
N ALA A 195 2.12 18.85 -11.54
CA ALA A 195 2.75 19.70 -12.55
C ALA A 195 4.15 19.23 -12.99
N ALA A 196 4.94 18.64 -12.07
CA ALA A 196 6.29 18.19 -12.36
C ALA A 196 6.34 16.87 -13.15
N GLU A 197 5.36 15.99 -12.95
CA GLU A 197 5.26 14.71 -13.68
C GLU A 197 4.35 14.78 -14.92
N ALA A 198 3.50 15.80 -15.03
CA ALA A 198 2.72 16.04 -16.25
C ALA A 198 3.65 16.17 -17.48
N PRO A 199 3.27 15.58 -18.63
CA PRO A 199 4.02 15.75 -19.87
C PRO A 199 4.04 17.23 -20.28
N PRO A 200 5.17 17.74 -20.79
CA PRO A 200 5.26 19.14 -21.20
C PRO A 200 4.21 19.46 -22.26
N ARG A 201 3.44 20.54 -22.04
CA ARG A 201 2.49 21.05 -23.03
C ARG A 201 3.22 21.29 -24.35
N ALA A 202 2.64 20.84 -25.46
CA ALA A 202 3.26 20.92 -26.77
C ALA A 202 3.76 22.35 -27.07
N GLY A 203 5.07 22.51 -27.26
CA GLY A 203 5.72 23.80 -27.49
C GLY A 203 6.45 24.42 -26.28
N VAL A 204 6.35 23.86 -25.07
CA VAL A 204 7.07 24.37 -23.88
C VAL A 204 8.16 23.39 -23.43
N ALA A 205 9.43 23.79 -23.57
CA ALA A 205 10.55 23.02 -23.04
C ALA A 205 10.67 23.19 -21.51
N ARG A 206 10.92 22.09 -20.76
CA ARG A 206 11.15 22.13 -19.31
C ARG A 206 12.43 22.92 -18.99
N PRO A 207 12.39 23.96 -18.13
CA PRO A 207 13.60 24.54 -17.56
C PRO A 207 14.36 23.48 -16.75
N GLY A 208 15.67 23.34 -16.97
CA GLY A 208 16.54 22.56 -16.08
C GLY A 208 16.81 21.09 -16.42
N ALA A 209 16.30 20.54 -17.53
CA ALA A 209 16.57 19.16 -17.95
C ALA A 209 18.00 18.93 -18.51
N LEU A 210 19.03 19.25 -17.72
CA LEU A 210 20.43 18.90 -17.99
C LEU A 210 20.65 17.40 -17.75
N SER A 211 20.36 16.59 -18.78
CA SER A 211 20.71 15.18 -18.81
C SER A 211 22.23 15.00 -18.64
N ARG A 212 22.67 14.70 -17.41
CA ARG A 212 24.01 14.19 -17.13
C ARG A 212 24.14 12.78 -17.71
N ARG A 213 24.43 12.70 -19.01
CA ARG A 213 24.88 11.47 -19.66
C ARG A 213 26.21 11.03 -19.04
N VAL A 214 26.16 10.21 -18.00
CA VAL A 214 27.32 9.49 -17.48
C VAL A 214 27.77 8.52 -18.57
N ARG A 215 28.80 8.90 -19.35
CA ARG A 215 29.48 7.97 -20.24
C ARG A 215 30.34 7.03 -19.38
N PRO A 216 30.18 5.70 -19.46
CA PRO A 216 31.08 4.78 -18.75
C PRO A 216 32.50 4.95 -19.30
N ARG A 217 33.45 5.17 -18.39
CA ARG A 217 34.85 5.41 -18.72
C ARG A 217 35.52 4.07 -19.02
N VAL A 218 35.65 3.71 -20.29
CA VAL A 218 36.40 2.51 -20.71
C VAL A 218 37.87 2.69 -20.30
N LEU A 219 38.32 1.90 -19.33
CA LEU A 219 39.71 1.95 -18.87
C LEU A 219 40.59 1.14 -19.83
N GLY A 220 41.30 1.86 -20.72
CA GLY A 220 42.25 1.25 -21.65
C GLY A 220 43.41 0.56 -20.92
N SER A 221 43.75 -0.65 -21.36
CA SER A 221 44.87 -1.44 -20.87
C SER A 221 46.17 -1.14 -21.62
N ARG A 222 47.32 -1.12 -20.92
CA ARG A 222 48.67 -1.62 -21.36
C ARG A 222 49.76 -1.37 -20.26
N PRO A 223 50.98 -1.97 -20.33
CA PRO A 223 51.58 -2.59 -19.13
C PRO A 223 53.01 -2.12 -18.75
N SER A 224 53.51 -2.52 -17.56
CA SER A 224 54.61 -3.51 -17.40
C SER A 224 55.46 -3.35 -16.11
N ARG A 225 55.95 -4.49 -15.57
CA ARG A 225 57.19 -4.72 -14.76
C ARG A 225 57.34 -3.96 -13.41
N ALA A 226 57.94 -4.50 -12.33
CA ALA A 226 58.56 -5.82 -12.06
C ALA A 226 58.45 -6.21 -10.57
N SER A 227 58.71 -7.48 -10.23
CA SER A 227 58.94 -8.01 -8.86
C SER A 227 60.44 -7.88 -8.45
N PRO A 228 60.97 -8.28 -7.26
CA PRO A 228 60.60 -9.39 -6.35
C PRO A 228 60.41 -8.94 -4.86
N SER A 229 60.13 -9.71 -3.80
CA SER A 229 60.17 -11.16 -3.44
C SER A 229 59.16 -11.40 -2.26
N ARG A 230 58.94 -12.55 -1.58
CA ARG A 230 59.64 -13.86 -1.43
C ARG A 230 58.65 -15.07 -1.32
N ARG A 231 59.12 -16.21 -1.83
CA ARG A 231 59.02 -17.62 -1.34
C ARG A 231 58.45 -17.79 0.10
N TRP A 232 57.49 -18.70 0.35
CA TRP A 232 57.71 -20.17 0.56
C TRP A 232 56.72 -21.11 -0.14
N ARG A 233 57.07 -22.42 -0.20
CA ARG A 233 56.51 -23.44 -1.12
C ARG A 233 55.47 -24.39 -0.50
N ARG A 234 54.61 -24.94 -1.37
CA ARG A 234 53.81 -26.18 -1.16
C ARG A 234 54.67 -27.44 -1.26
N GLY A 235 54.24 -28.51 -0.58
CA GLY A 235 54.55 -29.92 -0.92
C GLY A 235 53.32 -30.63 -1.54
N ARG A 236 53.55 -31.67 -2.35
CA ARG A 236 52.53 -32.64 -2.87
C ARG A 236 53.02 -34.09 -2.55
N PRO A 237 52.51 -35.20 -3.14
CA PRO A 237 51.58 -36.09 -2.43
C PRO A 237 51.95 -37.61 -2.47
N ALA A 238 51.19 -38.46 -1.79
CA ALA A 238 51.14 -39.93 -1.98
C ALA A 238 49.84 -40.48 -1.33
N THR A 239 48.82 -40.93 -2.07
CA THR A 239 48.51 -42.32 -2.50
C THR A 239 48.21 -43.33 -1.37
N GLY A 240 47.00 -43.93 -1.38
CA GLY A 240 46.70 -45.14 -0.59
C GLY A 240 45.24 -45.31 -0.15
N SER A 241 44.57 -46.34 -0.66
CA SER A 241 43.30 -46.94 -0.16
C SER A 241 43.50 -48.47 -0.20
N PRO A 242 42.67 -49.36 0.43
CA PRO A 242 41.30 -49.13 0.95
C PRO A 242 40.94 -49.78 2.33
N ARG A 243 39.73 -49.43 2.85
CA ARG A 243 38.65 -50.20 3.56
C ARG A 243 38.94 -51.50 4.39
N PRO A 244 38.00 -51.97 5.26
CA PRO A 244 36.87 -51.32 5.95
C PRO A 244 36.82 -51.60 7.49
N GLY A 245 35.91 -50.96 8.24
CA GLY A 245 35.65 -51.29 9.64
C GLY A 245 34.36 -50.69 10.19
N SER A 246 33.59 -51.44 10.97
CA SER A 246 32.25 -51.10 11.45
C SER A 246 32.24 -50.45 12.85
N ARG A 247 31.23 -49.60 13.13
CA ARG A 247 30.46 -49.57 14.40
C ARG A 247 29.29 -48.57 14.35
N ARG A 248 28.17 -48.95 14.98
CA ARG A 248 26.95 -48.14 15.20
C ARG A 248 27.12 -47.18 16.39
N PRO A 249 26.36 -46.08 16.46
CA PRO A 249 25.87 -45.51 17.71
C PRO A 249 24.46 -46.05 18.07
N PRO A 250 24.05 -46.10 19.35
CA PRO A 250 22.70 -46.47 19.74
C PRO A 250 21.73 -45.27 19.68
N ARG A 251 20.50 -45.50 19.20
CA ARG A 251 19.34 -44.65 19.54
C ARG A 251 18.57 -45.34 20.66
N GLY A 252 18.41 -44.67 21.80
CA GLY A 252 17.43 -45.06 22.81
C GLY A 252 16.11 -44.36 22.53
N GLN A 253 15.05 -45.12 22.23
CA GLN A 253 13.67 -44.65 22.35
C GLN A 253 12.84 -45.77 22.97
N GLY A 254 11.99 -45.40 23.92
CA GLY A 254 11.16 -46.34 24.67
C GLY A 254 9.96 -46.86 23.89
N SER A 255 9.38 -47.91 24.46
CA SER A 255 8.09 -48.54 24.15
C SER A 255 7.70 -49.29 25.44
N PRO A 256 6.44 -49.78 25.65
CA PRO A 256 5.43 -50.04 24.61
C PRO A 256 3.94 -49.78 25.02
N CYS A 257 3.03 -49.99 24.05
CA CYS A 257 1.66 -50.55 24.23
C CYS A 257 0.60 -49.69 25.00
N ARG A 258 -0.72 -49.73 24.71
CA ARG A 258 -1.61 -50.63 23.90
C ARG A 258 -2.74 -49.84 23.20
N GLY A 259 -3.34 -50.41 22.14
CA GLY A 259 -4.75 -50.12 21.75
C GLY A 259 -5.75 -50.96 22.56
N PRO A 260 -7.04 -51.16 22.17
CA PRO A 260 -7.72 -50.89 20.88
C PRO A 260 -8.85 -49.83 21.02
N GLY A 261 -9.71 -49.48 20.05
CA GLY A 261 -9.94 -49.84 18.63
C GLY A 261 -11.42 -49.60 18.24
N ARG A 262 -11.78 -49.82 16.95
CA ARG A 262 -13.14 -49.76 16.32
C ARG A 262 -13.68 -48.36 15.93
N THR A 263 -13.75 -48.06 14.61
CA THR A 263 -14.94 -48.04 13.71
C THR A 263 -16.04 -47.02 14.06
N GLY A 264 -16.54 -46.16 13.17
CA GLY A 264 -16.27 -45.97 11.74
C GLY A 264 -17.36 -45.11 11.06
N SER A 265 -17.47 -45.20 9.73
CA SER A 265 -18.47 -44.58 8.84
C SER A 265 -18.32 -43.09 8.49
N ALA A 266 -18.38 -42.82 7.18
CA ALA A 266 -18.46 -41.48 6.59
C ALA A 266 -19.92 -41.13 6.28
N GLY A 267 -20.27 -39.84 6.39
CA GLY A 267 -21.66 -39.36 6.26
C GLY A 267 -21.78 -37.98 5.60
N ARG A 268 -21.59 -37.95 4.27
CA ARG A 268 -22.44 -37.26 3.29
C ARG A 268 -23.12 -35.94 3.73
N TRP A 269 -22.58 -34.82 3.24
CA TRP A 269 -23.26 -33.53 3.20
C TRP A 269 -24.60 -33.60 2.44
N ARG A 270 -25.66 -33.01 3.00
CA ARG A 270 -26.96 -32.78 2.35
C ARG A 270 -27.28 -31.30 2.27
N ARG A 271 -27.69 -30.84 1.08
CA ARG A 271 -28.45 -29.59 0.88
C ARG A 271 -29.90 -29.77 1.34
N PRO A 272 -30.53 -28.68 1.79
CA PRO A 272 -31.76 -28.16 1.19
C PRO A 272 -31.53 -26.71 0.70
N GLY A 273 -32.40 -26.07 -0.06
CA GLY A 273 -33.67 -26.46 -0.70
C GLY A 273 -34.23 -25.22 -1.40
N ARG A 274 -34.83 -25.36 -2.59
CA ARG A 274 -35.22 -24.22 -3.44
C ARG A 274 -36.75 -24.00 -3.37
N ALA A 275 -37.18 -22.80 -2.97
CA ALA A 275 -38.55 -22.29 -3.10
C ALA A 275 -38.44 -20.79 -3.43
N ALA A 276 -38.88 -20.25 -4.58
CA ALA A 276 -40.23 -20.20 -5.16
C ALA A 276 -40.96 -18.87 -4.82
N ARG A 277 -40.79 -17.91 -5.73
CA ARG A 277 -41.62 -16.73 -6.09
C ARG A 277 -42.77 -16.32 -5.15
N GLY A 278 -42.78 -15.04 -4.77
CA GLY A 278 -43.97 -14.32 -4.28
C GLY A 278 -43.77 -12.81 -4.19
N SER A 279 -44.24 -12.06 -5.18
CA SER A 279 -44.24 -10.58 -5.15
C SER A 279 -45.60 -10.05 -4.66
N PRO A 280 -45.63 -9.03 -3.78
CA PRO A 280 -46.75 -8.10 -3.68
C PRO A 280 -46.46 -6.77 -4.40
N ARG A 281 -47.54 -6.07 -4.75
CA ARG A 281 -47.52 -4.85 -5.59
C ARG A 281 -47.12 -3.58 -4.83
N ALA A 282 -46.61 -2.60 -5.57
CA ALA A 282 -46.51 -1.22 -5.13
C ALA A 282 -47.91 -0.60 -4.88
N GLY A 283 -48.06 0.10 -3.75
CA GLY A 283 -49.18 0.99 -3.48
C GLY A 283 -48.82 2.44 -3.82
N ARG A 284 -49.67 3.12 -4.60
CA ARG A 284 -49.57 4.58 -4.83
C ARG A 284 -50.23 5.31 -3.65
N PRO A 285 -49.73 6.49 -3.21
CA PRO A 285 -50.41 7.29 -2.20
C PRO A 285 -51.69 7.91 -2.76
N ALA A 286 -52.72 8.02 -1.93
CA ALA A 286 -53.95 8.74 -2.25
C ALA A 286 -53.76 10.25 -2.05
N ALA A 287 -54.22 11.05 -3.01
CA ALA A 287 -54.33 12.49 -2.85
C ALA A 287 -55.66 12.83 -2.15
N THR A 288 -55.61 13.72 -1.15
CA THR A 288 -56.80 14.34 -0.57
C THR A 288 -56.71 15.85 -0.68
N SER A 289 -57.74 16.45 -1.28
CA SER A 289 -57.94 17.89 -1.38
C SER A 289 -58.32 18.50 -0.02
N GLY A 290 -57.68 19.60 0.36
CA GLY A 290 -58.02 20.38 1.56
C GLY A 290 -57.87 21.88 1.28
N THR A 291 -58.96 22.64 1.42
CA THR A 291 -59.08 24.03 1.00
C THR A 291 -58.69 25.05 2.08
N SER A 292 -58.50 26.29 1.61
CA SER A 292 -58.70 27.58 2.31
C SER A 292 -57.55 28.18 3.14
N SER A 293 -57.42 29.50 2.97
CA SER A 293 -56.50 30.40 3.68
C SER A 293 -57.18 30.92 4.96
N PRO A 294 -56.43 31.57 5.88
CA PRO A 294 -56.44 33.04 5.80
C PRO A 294 -55.08 33.72 6.03
N ARG A 295 -54.94 34.91 5.42
CA ARG A 295 -53.82 35.85 5.64
C ARG A 295 -53.92 36.50 7.03
N GLY A 296 -52.78 36.75 7.69
CA GLY A 296 -52.79 37.58 8.91
C GLY A 296 -51.42 37.99 9.48
N ARG A 297 -50.99 39.23 9.18
CA ARG A 297 -50.00 40.06 9.94
C ARG A 297 -48.55 39.49 10.02
N ARG A 298 -47.51 40.23 9.65
CA ARG A 298 -47.08 41.52 10.23
C ARG A 298 -46.16 42.28 9.27
N ALA A 299 -46.36 43.60 9.16
CA ALA A 299 -45.37 44.49 8.55
C ALA A 299 -44.15 44.67 9.47
N ARG A 300 -42.93 44.55 8.92
CA ARG A 300 -41.70 44.99 9.58
C ARG A 300 -41.44 46.46 9.22
N ARG A 301 -41.33 47.33 10.24
CA ARG A 301 -40.74 48.67 10.09
C ARG A 301 -39.23 48.52 9.87
N ALA A 302 -38.71 49.16 8.82
CA ALA A 302 -37.32 49.58 8.75
C ALA A 302 -37.13 50.64 7.64
N ARG A 303 -36.92 51.90 8.02
CA ARG A 303 -35.74 52.70 7.64
C ARG A 303 -35.77 54.07 8.31
N SER A 304 -34.56 54.52 8.62
CA SER A 304 -34.19 55.80 9.23
C SER A 304 -34.11 56.92 8.19
N SER A 305 -34.27 58.17 8.64
CA SER A 305 -33.24 59.24 8.56
C SER A 305 -33.86 60.64 8.71
N GLY A 306 -33.08 61.57 9.27
CA GLY A 306 -33.24 63.01 9.02
C GLY A 306 -33.57 63.91 10.22
N GLY A 307 -32.54 64.57 10.75
CA GLY A 307 -32.61 66.02 11.04
C GLY A 307 -32.69 66.48 12.50
N ALA A 308 -31.58 67.07 12.95
CA ALA A 308 -31.41 68.00 14.09
C ALA A 308 -31.79 67.49 15.50
#